data_AF-A0A498K814-F1
#
_entry.id   AF-A0A498K814-F1
#
_cell.length_a   1.000
_cell.length_b   1.000
_cell.length_c   1.000
_cell.angle_alpha   90.00
_cell.angle_beta   90.00
_cell.angle_gamma   90.00
#
_symmetry.space_group_name_H-M   'P 1'
#
loop_
_entity.id
_entity.type
_entity.pdbx_description
1 polymer ?
#
loop_
_entity_poly.entity_id
_entity_poly.type
_entity_poly.pdbx_seq_one_letter_code
_entity_poly.pdbx_strand_id
1 'polypeptide(L)'
;MAQASSSPRSSAYLDALTQEIEKKLQRALASPSQRRNLLQELFADIALEIDERAKEMILSREEVAISPAEDGIEGQLCFYDVLTDHYVRVPESGKRILDLIVQLWSQSFASHIFALLFHKWLFEVQLDNSEVLLRYSSALVEGATNVFWIDTQSNARRFQSLFRYLLEDVALESKRLNKIPVQVQRDLFLLLSRFIFFYNSGGFSGNASSAPESRISKFFSNVLIHAVDKLDSFLRAFPLFPNAFLVGSSADFFVIELADQLQKLKVEPVLLHYLSHIKLLQGMELRMATSTRLKACLYSFTSPGGPMYPTRAVRHAAWDALDLLFPVSWQIPSTSYKLVLPIAISMVLARLLEFRNGLREGSIVLSVGNNLFRFGEAEKAKVLDDVNFEGCSFL
;
A
#
# COMPACT_ATOMS: atom_id res chain seq x y z
N MET A 1 40.77 -0.89 -13.72
CA MET A 1 41.01 -2.23 -13.16
C MET A 1 41.73 -2.07 -11.83
N ALA A 2 41.01 -2.26 -10.73
CA ALA A 2 41.57 -2.55 -9.42
C ALA A 2 40.50 -3.38 -8.69
N GLN A 3 40.73 -4.68 -8.55
CA GLN A 3 39.89 -5.59 -7.79
C GLN A 3 40.04 -5.25 -6.30
N ALA A 4 38.98 -4.74 -5.68
CA ALA A 4 38.89 -4.64 -4.23
C ALA A 4 38.65 -6.06 -3.68
N SER A 5 39.69 -6.70 -3.18
CA SER A 5 39.61 -7.99 -2.51
C SER A 5 38.93 -7.81 -1.15
N SER A 6 37.67 -8.25 -1.03
CA SER A 6 37.02 -8.46 0.26
C SER A 6 37.92 -9.32 1.16
N SER A 7 38.04 -8.97 2.45
CA SER A 7 38.92 -9.70 3.37
C SER A 7 38.63 -11.22 3.36
N PRO A 8 39.65 -12.11 3.43
CA PRO A 8 39.46 -13.56 3.36
C PRO A 8 38.49 -14.12 4.40
N ARG A 9 38.35 -13.41 5.54
CA ARG A 9 37.45 -13.78 6.64
C ARG A 9 35.98 -13.52 6.32
N SER A 10 35.66 -12.41 5.65
CA SER A 10 34.28 -12.08 5.25
C SER A 10 33.78 -13.07 4.19
N SER A 11 34.62 -13.42 3.20
CA SER A 11 34.30 -14.46 2.21
C SER A 11 34.03 -15.82 2.87
N ALA A 12 34.90 -16.27 3.77
CA ALA A 12 34.74 -17.56 4.45
C ALA A 12 33.46 -17.64 5.31
N TYR A 13 33.05 -16.52 5.93
CA TYR A 13 31.80 -16.45 6.68
C TYR A 13 30.58 -16.57 5.75
N LEU A 14 30.58 -15.86 4.62
CA LEU A 14 29.50 -15.93 3.63
C LEU A 14 29.41 -17.29 2.95
N ASP A 15 30.54 -17.95 2.71
CA ASP A 15 30.59 -19.33 2.22
C ASP A 15 29.98 -20.30 3.23
N ALA A 16 30.28 -20.15 4.53
CA ALA A 16 29.66 -20.96 5.58
C ALA A 16 28.14 -20.74 5.67
N LEU A 17 27.69 -19.48 5.57
CA LEU A 17 26.26 -19.15 5.56
C LEU A 17 25.55 -19.76 4.33
N THR A 18 26.19 -19.68 3.16
CA THR A 18 25.72 -20.30 1.92
C THR A 18 25.56 -21.82 2.08
N GLN A 19 26.52 -22.49 2.72
CA GLN A 19 26.43 -23.93 3.00
C GLN A 19 25.28 -24.28 3.95
N GLU A 20 25.00 -23.45 4.96
CA GLU A 20 23.85 -23.68 5.86
C GLU A 20 22.51 -23.51 5.13
N ILE A 21 22.40 -22.51 4.24
CA ILE A 21 21.22 -22.35 3.37
C ILE A 21 21.05 -23.59 2.48
N GLU A 22 22.13 -24.06 1.85
CA GLU A 22 22.13 -25.26 1.02
C GLU A 22 21.65 -26.50 1.79
N LYS A 23 22.20 -26.73 2.99
CA LYS A 23 21.80 -27.85 3.87
C LYS A 23 20.32 -27.78 4.24
N LYS A 24 19.81 -26.59 4.58
CA LYS A 24 18.37 -26.40 4.92
C LYS A 24 17.47 -26.71 3.72
N LEU A 25 17.84 -26.26 2.52
CA LEU A 25 17.09 -26.55 1.29
C LEU A 25 17.11 -28.04 0.93
N GLN A 26 18.26 -28.71 1.07
CA GLN A 26 18.36 -30.17 0.87
C GLN A 26 17.49 -30.95 1.85
N ARG A 27 17.45 -30.54 3.13
CA ARG A 27 16.53 -31.12 4.12
C ARG A 27 15.07 -30.92 3.75
N ALA A 28 14.70 -29.73 3.25
CA ALA A 28 13.36 -29.44 2.79
C ALA A 28 12.93 -30.29 1.58
N LEU A 29 13.87 -30.63 0.69
CA LEU A 29 13.63 -31.60 -0.39
C LEU A 29 13.38 -33.01 0.15
N ALA A 30 14.28 -33.48 1.03
CA ALA A 30 14.25 -34.83 1.59
C ALA A 30 13.04 -35.10 2.52
N SER A 31 12.49 -34.07 3.15
CA SER A 31 11.40 -34.20 4.13
C SER A 31 10.14 -33.43 3.70
N PRO A 32 9.23 -34.03 2.90
CA PRO A 32 8.02 -33.37 2.41
C PRO A 32 7.09 -32.83 3.50
N SER A 33 7.00 -33.52 4.64
CA SER A 33 6.12 -33.13 5.76
C SER A 33 6.58 -31.87 6.48
N GLN A 34 7.88 -31.62 6.56
CA GLN A 34 8.48 -30.45 7.22
C GLN A 34 8.88 -29.34 6.24
N ARG A 35 8.82 -29.61 4.93
CA ARG A 35 9.28 -28.72 3.86
C ARG A 35 8.80 -27.28 4.01
N ARG A 36 7.50 -27.09 4.27
CA ARG A 36 6.93 -25.74 4.44
C ARG A 36 7.53 -25.00 5.63
N ASN A 37 7.67 -25.68 6.77
CA ASN A 37 8.21 -25.08 7.99
C ASN A 37 9.68 -24.74 7.83
N LEU A 38 10.48 -25.65 7.24
CA LEU A 38 11.89 -25.42 6.96
C LEU A 38 12.11 -24.23 6.02
N LEU A 39 11.27 -24.09 4.98
CA LEU A 39 11.35 -22.93 4.08
C LEU A 39 10.90 -21.64 4.74
N GLN A 40 9.90 -21.70 5.61
CA GLN A 40 9.46 -20.53 6.38
C GLN A 40 10.55 -20.06 7.37
N GLU A 41 11.19 -20.99 8.08
CA GLU A 41 12.34 -20.71 8.96
C GLU A 41 13.50 -20.12 8.16
N LEU A 42 13.85 -20.73 7.02
CA LEU A 42 14.91 -20.23 6.16
C LEU A 42 14.62 -18.80 5.65
N PHE A 43 13.38 -18.53 5.24
CA PHE A 43 12.96 -17.19 4.86
C PHE A 43 13.11 -16.20 6.02
N ALA A 44 12.67 -16.58 7.22
CA ALA A 44 12.79 -15.72 8.40
C ALA A 44 14.26 -15.41 8.71
N ASP A 45 15.14 -16.42 8.69
CA ASP A 45 16.57 -16.28 8.94
C ASP A 45 17.26 -15.36 7.93
N ILE A 46 16.94 -15.50 6.64
CA ILE A 46 17.50 -14.67 5.56
C ILE A 46 17.02 -13.21 5.66
N ALA A 47 15.80 -13.01 6.14
CA ALA A 47 15.20 -11.69 6.33
C ALA A 47 15.61 -11.01 7.65
N LEU A 48 16.45 -11.63 8.48
CA LEU A 48 16.94 -11.02 9.71
C LEU A 48 17.86 -9.84 9.42
N GLU A 49 17.74 -8.83 10.28
CA GLU A 49 18.66 -7.70 10.33
C GLU A 49 20.01 -8.15 10.90
N ILE A 50 21.09 -7.60 10.36
CA ILE A 50 22.45 -7.90 10.79
C ILE A 50 22.74 -7.09 12.05
N ASP A 51 23.00 -7.78 13.17
CA ASP A 51 23.45 -7.17 14.41
C ASP A 51 24.77 -6.41 14.23
N GLU A 52 25.00 -5.36 15.02
CA GLU A 52 26.23 -4.54 14.98
C GLU A 52 27.53 -5.36 15.04
N ARG A 53 27.54 -6.45 15.83
CA ARG A 53 28.69 -7.37 15.91
C ARG A 53 28.98 -8.08 14.59
N ALA A 54 27.94 -8.48 13.86
CA ALA A 54 28.08 -9.12 12.57
C ALA A 54 28.41 -8.09 11.47
N LYS A 55 27.91 -6.84 11.59
CA LYS A 55 28.32 -5.74 10.70
C LYS A 55 29.82 -5.51 10.75
N GLU A 56 30.43 -5.46 11.93
CA GLU A 56 31.89 -5.29 12.08
C GLU A 56 32.70 -6.44 11.46
N MET A 57 32.17 -7.66 11.45
CA MET A 57 32.82 -8.82 10.83
C MET A 57 32.71 -8.84 9.31
N ILE A 58 31.57 -8.35 8.77
CA ILE A 58 31.25 -8.36 7.35
C ILE A 58 31.84 -7.13 6.65
N LEU A 59 31.67 -5.95 7.25
CA LEU A 59 32.15 -4.66 6.78
C LEU A 59 33.44 -4.32 7.53
N SER A 60 34.58 -4.72 6.97
CA SER A 60 35.87 -4.23 7.45
C SER A 60 35.94 -2.71 7.33
N ARG A 61 36.45 -2.05 8.38
CA ARG A 61 36.60 -0.61 8.67
C ARG A 61 37.28 0.30 7.59
N GLU A 62 37.20 0.00 6.30
CA GLU A 62 37.90 0.74 5.23
C GLU A 62 37.01 1.39 4.17
N GLU A 63 35.68 1.25 4.22
CA GLU A 63 34.77 1.98 3.29
C GLU A 63 34.07 3.21 3.91
N VAL A 64 34.41 3.63 5.14
CA VAL A 64 33.78 4.80 5.81
C VAL A 64 34.59 6.10 5.61
N ALA A 65 35.17 6.30 4.43
CA ALA A 65 35.90 7.53 4.12
C ALA A 65 35.42 8.20 2.82
N ILE A 66 34.10 8.32 2.64
CA ILE A 66 33.52 9.34 1.77
C ILE A 66 32.38 10.04 2.54
N SER A 67 32.73 11.21 3.10
CA SER A 67 31.90 12.34 3.54
C SER A 67 30.68 12.10 4.47
N PRO A 68 30.68 12.66 5.71
CA PRO A 68 29.51 12.71 6.57
C PRO A 68 28.64 13.91 6.17
N ALA A 69 27.81 13.74 5.15
CA ALA A 69 26.76 14.72 4.83
C ALA A 69 25.71 14.09 3.92
N GLU A 70 24.94 13.11 4.40
CA GLU A 70 23.60 12.87 3.87
C GLU A 70 22.73 12.19 4.95
N ASP A 71 21.57 12.78 5.16
CA ASP A 71 20.64 12.55 6.27
C ASP A 71 20.25 11.08 6.50
N GLY A 72 20.42 10.59 7.74
CA GLY A 72 19.41 9.85 8.51
C GLY A 72 18.75 8.57 7.94
N ILE A 73 19.28 7.95 6.88
CA ILE A 73 18.75 6.69 6.32
C ILE A 73 19.87 5.65 6.23
N GLU A 74 20.49 5.31 7.37
CA GLU A 74 21.16 4.01 7.49
C GLU A 74 20.06 2.94 7.50
N GLY A 75 19.72 2.45 6.31
CA GLY A 75 18.80 1.31 6.18
C GLY A 75 19.30 0.13 7.00
N GLN A 76 18.39 -0.53 7.71
CA GLN A 76 18.70 -1.77 8.43
C GLN A 76 19.23 -2.81 7.44
N LEU A 77 20.53 -3.09 7.49
CA LEU A 77 21.18 -4.06 6.59
C LEU A 77 20.70 -5.47 6.97
N CYS A 78 20.09 -6.19 6.03
CA CYS A 78 19.62 -7.55 6.26
C CYS A 78 20.59 -8.58 5.68
N PHE A 79 20.53 -9.83 6.15
CA PHE A 79 21.42 -10.89 5.64
C PHE A 79 21.29 -11.10 4.12
N TYR A 80 20.09 -10.97 3.57
CA TYR A 80 19.89 -11.11 2.13
C TYR A 80 20.60 -10.04 1.29
N ASP A 81 20.80 -8.83 1.82
CA ASP A 81 21.50 -7.76 1.09
C ASP A 81 22.94 -8.18 0.79
N VAL A 82 23.62 -8.70 1.83
CA VAL A 82 25.02 -9.15 1.74
C VAL A 82 25.14 -10.42 0.91
N LEU A 83 24.23 -11.38 1.09
CA LEU A 83 24.23 -12.64 0.34
C LEU A 83 24.02 -12.41 -1.16
N THR A 84 23.18 -11.44 -1.52
CA THR A 84 22.92 -11.15 -2.94
C THR A 84 24.18 -10.60 -3.61
N ASP A 85 24.91 -9.70 -2.96
CA ASP A 85 26.18 -9.20 -3.49
C ASP A 85 27.24 -10.31 -3.56
N HIS A 86 27.24 -11.23 -2.60
CA HIS A 86 28.11 -12.41 -2.63
C HIS A 86 27.84 -13.31 -3.84
N TYR A 87 26.57 -13.63 -4.13
CA TYR A 87 26.22 -14.48 -5.27
C TYR A 87 26.48 -13.82 -6.62
N VAL A 88 26.46 -12.49 -6.71
CA VAL A 88 26.92 -11.76 -7.90
C VAL A 88 28.45 -11.93 -8.08
N ARG A 89 29.23 -11.84 -7.00
CA ARG A 89 30.70 -12.00 -7.06
C ARG A 89 31.14 -13.45 -7.29
N VAL A 90 30.43 -14.41 -6.71
CA VAL A 90 30.71 -15.84 -6.78
C VAL A 90 29.46 -16.59 -7.29
N PRO A 91 29.21 -16.58 -8.61
CA PRO A 91 27.97 -17.14 -9.17
C PRO A 91 27.84 -18.66 -8.99
N GLU A 92 28.95 -19.39 -8.88
CA GLU A 92 28.96 -20.85 -8.72
C GLU A 92 28.32 -21.30 -7.40
N SER A 93 28.50 -20.53 -6.33
CA SER A 93 27.91 -20.85 -5.02
C SER A 93 26.39 -20.61 -5.04
N GLY A 94 25.96 -19.50 -5.64
CA GLY A 94 24.55 -19.19 -5.87
C GLY A 94 23.84 -20.20 -6.77
N LYS A 95 24.52 -20.73 -7.80
CA LYS A 95 23.92 -21.69 -8.75
C LYS A 95 23.43 -22.97 -8.08
N ARG A 96 24.18 -23.52 -7.11
CA ARG A 96 23.75 -24.72 -6.36
C ARG A 96 22.46 -24.47 -5.58
N ILE A 97 22.36 -23.32 -4.93
CA ILE A 97 21.14 -22.91 -4.21
C ILE A 97 19.99 -22.70 -5.19
N LEU A 98 20.25 -22.04 -6.33
CA LEU A 98 19.26 -21.82 -7.37
C LEU A 98 18.66 -23.15 -7.86
N ASP A 99 19.50 -24.15 -8.17
CA ASP A 99 19.06 -25.47 -8.62
C ASP A 99 18.15 -26.16 -7.59
N LEU A 100 18.41 -25.99 -6.29
CA LEU A 100 17.56 -26.50 -5.21
C LEU A 100 16.24 -25.74 -5.11
N ILE A 101 16.25 -24.41 -5.23
CA ILE A 101 15.04 -23.59 -5.20
C ILE A 101 14.14 -23.92 -6.41
N VAL A 102 14.72 -24.14 -7.59
CA VAL A 102 13.98 -24.53 -8.80
C VAL A 102 13.23 -25.84 -8.63
N GLN A 103 13.78 -26.80 -7.86
CA GLN A 103 13.09 -28.04 -7.50
C GLN A 103 11.96 -27.82 -6.49
N LEU A 104 12.05 -26.77 -5.67
CA LEU A 104 11.09 -26.40 -4.64
C LEU A 104 10.07 -25.34 -5.10
N TRP A 105 10.05 -24.99 -6.39
CA TRP A 105 9.26 -23.88 -6.93
C TRP A 105 7.75 -23.97 -6.69
N SER A 106 7.23 -25.18 -6.48
CA SER A 106 5.82 -25.42 -6.15
C SER A 106 5.42 -24.94 -4.75
N GLN A 107 6.41 -24.61 -3.90
CA GLN A 107 6.20 -24.18 -2.53
C GLN A 107 6.10 -22.66 -2.43
N SER A 108 5.18 -22.16 -1.60
CA SER A 108 4.90 -20.72 -1.48
C SER A 108 6.13 -19.89 -1.14
N PHE A 109 6.99 -20.37 -0.22
CA PHE A 109 8.18 -19.62 0.23
C PHE A 109 9.36 -19.67 -0.76
N ALA A 110 9.34 -20.54 -1.77
CA ALA A 110 10.46 -20.65 -2.70
C ALA A 110 10.67 -19.38 -3.52
N SER A 111 9.58 -18.75 -4.02
CA SER A 111 9.64 -17.48 -4.74
C SER A 111 10.10 -16.31 -3.85
N HIS A 112 9.76 -16.32 -2.56
CA HIS A 112 10.18 -15.30 -1.59
C HIS A 112 11.69 -15.38 -1.36
N ILE A 113 12.21 -16.57 -1.07
CA ILE A 113 13.65 -16.81 -0.87
C ILE A 113 14.42 -16.47 -2.16
N PHE A 114 13.87 -16.86 -3.32
CA PHE A 114 14.45 -16.51 -4.61
C PHE A 114 14.58 -14.99 -4.79
N ALA A 115 13.49 -14.25 -4.54
CA ALA A 115 13.49 -12.80 -4.66
C ALA A 115 14.51 -12.13 -3.72
N LEU A 116 14.63 -12.62 -2.49
CA LEU A 116 15.61 -12.06 -1.54
C LEU A 116 17.05 -12.34 -1.94
N LEU A 117 17.38 -13.56 -2.36
CA LEU A 117 18.76 -13.98 -2.60
C LEU A 117 19.29 -13.67 -4.01
N PHE A 118 18.43 -13.62 -5.02
CA PHE A 118 18.85 -13.57 -6.43
C PHE A 118 18.39 -12.31 -7.20
N HIS A 119 17.84 -11.30 -6.51
CA HIS A 119 17.34 -10.10 -7.17
C HIS A 119 18.41 -9.33 -7.95
N LYS A 120 19.66 -9.22 -7.46
CA LYS A 120 20.76 -8.61 -8.25
C LYS A 120 21.36 -9.58 -9.26
N TRP A 121 21.55 -10.84 -8.84
CA TRP A 121 22.14 -11.91 -9.67
C TRP A 121 21.45 -12.04 -11.03
N LEU A 122 20.11 -11.97 -11.06
CA LEU A 122 19.31 -12.09 -12.28
C LEU A 122 19.68 -11.07 -13.36
N PHE A 123 20.14 -9.87 -12.97
CA PHE A 123 20.46 -8.80 -13.92
C PHE A 123 21.96 -8.69 -14.22
N GLU A 124 22.82 -9.31 -13.42
CA GLU A 124 24.28 -9.28 -13.63
C GLU A 124 24.78 -10.50 -14.40
N VAL A 125 24.20 -11.67 -14.18
CA VAL A 125 24.59 -12.92 -14.87
C VAL A 125 23.85 -13.06 -16.21
N GLN A 126 24.57 -13.45 -17.26
CA GLN A 126 23.99 -13.71 -18.57
C GLN A 126 23.22 -15.04 -18.56
N LEU A 127 21.95 -15.00 -18.92
CA LEU A 127 21.10 -16.18 -19.10
C LEU A 127 20.75 -16.31 -20.58
N ASP A 128 21.24 -17.37 -21.22
CA ASP A 128 21.05 -17.58 -22.66
C ASP A 128 19.64 -18.11 -23.01
N ASN A 129 18.92 -18.68 -22.04
CA ASN A 129 17.61 -19.30 -22.25
C ASN A 129 16.46 -18.34 -21.90
N SER A 130 15.71 -17.92 -22.91
CA SER A 130 14.55 -17.02 -22.78
C SER A 130 13.41 -17.57 -21.91
N GLU A 131 13.19 -18.89 -21.89
CA GLU A 131 12.14 -19.50 -21.06
C GLU A 131 12.52 -19.48 -19.57
N VAL A 132 13.79 -19.76 -19.29
CA VAL A 132 14.34 -19.70 -17.93
C VAL A 132 14.32 -18.27 -17.41
N LEU A 133 14.71 -17.31 -18.25
CA LEU A 133 14.65 -15.88 -17.93
C LEU A 133 13.22 -15.43 -17.62
N LEU A 134 12.23 -15.84 -18.40
CA LEU A 134 10.82 -15.57 -18.13
C LEU A 134 10.40 -16.15 -16.77
N ARG A 135 10.70 -17.43 -16.53
CA ARG A 135 10.34 -18.10 -15.26
C ARG A 135 10.97 -17.42 -14.04
N TYR A 136 12.24 -17.08 -14.10
CA TYR A 136 12.97 -16.45 -12.99
C TYR A 136 12.49 -15.02 -12.75
N SER A 137 12.33 -14.23 -13.82
CA SER A 137 11.85 -12.86 -13.68
C SER A 137 10.40 -12.80 -13.18
N SER A 138 9.52 -13.70 -13.61
CA SER A 138 8.16 -13.82 -13.04
C SER A 138 8.19 -14.19 -11.55
N ALA A 139 9.05 -15.13 -11.14
CA ALA A 139 9.19 -15.45 -9.72
C ALA A 139 9.78 -14.33 -8.87
N LEU A 140 10.68 -13.52 -9.44
CA LEU A 140 11.18 -12.34 -8.75
C LEU A 140 10.02 -11.40 -8.42
N VAL A 141 9.15 -11.10 -9.40
CA VAL A 141 8.00 -10.23 -9.21
C VAL A 141 6.99 -10.84 -8.23
N GLU A 142 6.69 -12.14 -8.34
CA GLU A 142 5.79 -12.84 -7.41
C GLU A 142 6.34 -12.86 -5.98
N GLY A 143 7.62 -13.22 -5.82
CA GLY A 143 8.30 -13.23 -4.53
C GLY A 143 8.34 -11.84 -3.91
N ALA A 144 8.75 -10.83 -4.68
CA ALA A 144 8.77 -9.42 -4.27
C ALA A 144 7.37 -8.92 -3.85
N THR A 145 6.32 -9.30 -4.59
CA THR A 145 4.92 -8.98 -4.24
C THR A 145 4.60 -9.47 -2.83
N ASN A 146 4.93 -10.73 -2.52
CA ASN A 146 4.57 -11.31 -1.25
C ASN A 146 5.40 -10.76 -0.09
N VAL A 147 6.71 -10.55 -0.26
CA VAL A 147 7.55 -9.97 0.80
C VAL A 147 7.17 -8.51 1.08
N PHE A 148 6.80 -7.73 0.07
CA PHE A 148 6.31 -6.36 0.29
C PHE A 148 4.95 -6.34 1.01
N TRP A 149 4.10 -7.34 0.76
CA TRP A 149 2.89 -7.52 1.55
C TRP A 149 3.18 -7.84 3.02
N ILE A 150 4.20 -8.64 3.32
CA ILE A 150 4.63 -8.92 4.70
C ILE A 150 5.05 -7.62 5.40
N ASP A 151 5.85 -6.79 4.74
CA ASP A 151 6.28 -5.47 5.26
C ASP A 151 5.07 -4.54 5.49
N THR A 152 4.17 -4.48 4.52
CA THR A 152 2.93 -3.69 4.60
C THR A 152 2.02 -4.16 5.74
N GLN A 153 1.92 -5.46 5.99
CA GLN A 153 1.09 -6.03 7.06
C GLN A 153 1.73 -5.87 8.45
N SER A 154 3.06 -5.95 8.52
CA SER A 154 3.81 -5.76 9.77
C SER A 154 4.11 -4.29 10.06
N ASN A 155 3.82 -3.38 9.13
CA ASN A 155 4.24 -1.98 9.15
C ASN A 155 5.75 -1.84 9.39
N ALA A 156 6.53 -2.75 8.82
CA ALA A 156 7.99 -2.75 8.83
C ALA A 156 8.51 -2.51 7.41
N ARG A 157 9.77 -2.12 7.28
CA ARG A 157 10.42 -1.82 5.99
C ARG A 157 11.69 -2.64 5.80
N ARG A 158 11.64 -3.92 6.18
CA ARG A 158 12.80 -4.83 6.11
C ARG A 158 13.25 -5.06 4.68
N PHE A 159 12.33 -4.99 3.72
CA PHE A 159 12.57 -5.24 2.30
C PHE A 159 12.76 -3.94 1.50
N GLN A 160 13.09 -2.83 2.17
CA GLN A 160 13.28 -1.53 1.52
C GLN A 160 14.43 -1.53 0.51
N SER A 161 15.55 -2.21 0.80
CA SER A 161 16.68 -2.31 -0.14
C SER A 161 16.29 -3.07 -1.42
N LEU A 162 15.54 -4.17 -1.31
CA LEU A 162 14.98 -4.88 -2.46
C LEU A 162 14.07 -3.96 -3.28
N PHE A 163 13.14 -3.24 -2.64
CA PHE A 163 12.27 -2.30 -3.33
C PHE A 163 13.08 -1.20 -4.05
N ARG A 164 14.07 -0.63 -3.37
CA ARG A 164 14.94 0.42 -3.90
C ARG A 164 15.70 -0.07 -5.13
N TYR A 165 16.29 -1.25 -5.07
CA TYR A 165 16.98 -1.86 -6.20
C TYR A 165 16.02 -2.08 -7.38
N LEU A 166 14.84 -2.67 -7.15
CA LEU A 166 13.88 -2.90 -8.24
C LEU A 166 13.39 -1.59 -8.88
N LEU A 167 13.24 -0.52 -8.10
CA LEU A 167 12.80 0.78 -8.61
C LEU A 167 13.93 1.55 -9.30
N GLU A 168 15.02 1.83 -8.57
CA GLU A 168 16.09 2.73 -8.99
C GLU A 168 17.05 2.04 -9.96
N ASP A 169 17.45 0.81 -9.66
CA ASP A 169 18.49 0.09 -10.39
C ASP A 169 17.95 -0.76 -11.54
N VAL A 170 16.65 -1.10 -11.56
CA VAL A 170 16.05 -1.95 -12.59
C VAL A 170 15.00 -1.21 -13.40
N ALA A 171 13.98 -0.64 -12.78
CA ALA A 171 12.87 -0.01 -13.51
C ALA A 171 13.26 1.32 -14.18
N LEU A 172 14.09 2.14 -13.51
CA LEU A 172 14.56 3.42 -14.07
C LEU A 172 15.79 3.27 -14.99
N GLU A 173 16.49 2.14 -14.96
CA GLU A 173 17.65 1.86 -15.83
C GLU A 173 17.24 1.02 -17.04
N SER A 174 17.08 1.68 -18.20
CA SER A 174 16.59 1.02 -19.42
C SER A 174 17.44 -0.18 -19.85
N LYS A 175 18.76 -0.18 -19.61
CA LYS A 175 19.62 -1.32 -19.97
C LYS A 175 19.28 -2.59 -19.20
N ARG A 176 18.95 -2.48 -17.91
CA ARG A 176 18.57 -3.63 -17.07
C ARG A 176 17.12 -4.02 -17.30
N LEU A 177 16.22 -3.06 -17.49
CA LEU A 177 14.82 -3.32 -17.81
C LEU A 177 14.67 -4.14 -19.09
N ASN A 178 15.45 -3.80 -20.14
CA ASN A 178 15.41 -4.49 -21.42
C ASN A 178 15.93 -5.94 -21.37
N LYS A 179 16.54 -6.37 -20.27
CA LYS A 179 16.95 -7.78 -20.08
C LYS A 179 15.77 -8.69 -19.79
N ILE A 180 14.68 -8.18 -19.20
CA ILE A 180 13.52 -9.00 -18.84
C ILE A 180 12.42 -8.92 -19.91
N PRO A 181 11.61 -9.97 -20.10
CA PRO A 181 10.52 -9.97 -21.07
C PRO A 181 9.49 -8.86 -20.79
N VAL A 182 8.91 -8.28 -21.84
CA VAL A 182 7.95 -7.15 -21.76
C VAL A 182 6.77 -7.44 -20.83
N GLN A 183 6.29 -8.69 -20.79
CA GLN A 183 5.24 -9.10 -19.86
C GLN A 183 5.67 -8.91 -18.40
N VAL A 184 6.90 -9.29 -18.06
CA VAL A 184 7.41 -9.18 -16.70
C VAL A 184 7.78 -7.73 -16.36
N GLN A 185 8.22 -6.95 -17.35
CA GLN A 185 8.36 -5.49 -17.17
C GLN A 185 7.03 -4.89 -16.72
N ARG A 186 5.91 -5.25 -17.38
CA ARG A 186 4.58 -4.80 -16.95
C ARG A 186 4.31 -5.17 -15.50
N ASP A 187 4.46 -6.45 -15.18
CA ASP A 187 4.09 -6.96 -13.87
C ASP A 187 4.98 -6.36 -12.76
N LEU A 188 6.25 -6.06 -13.06
CA LEU A 188 7.16 -5.30 -12.21
C LEU A 188 6.68 -3.86 -11.98
N PHE A 189 6.27 -3.14 -13.02
CA PHE A 189 5.75 -1.78 -12.86
C PHE A 189 4.44 -1.75 -12.08
N LEU A 190 3.55 -2.73 -12.26
CA LEU A 190 2.32 -2.86 -11.45
C LEU A 190 2.66 -3.16 -9.98
N LEU A 191 3.64 -4.05 -9.73
CA LEU A 191 4.17 -4.31 -8.39
C LEU A 191 4.69 -3.02 -7.75
N LEU A 192 5.59 -2.30 -8.42
CA LEU A 192 6.17 -1.06 -7.90
C LEU A 192 5.09 -0.01 -7.64
N SER A 193 4.11 0.11 -8.54
CA SER A 193 2.98 1.05 -8.40
C SER A 193 2.21 0.83 -7.09
N ARG A 194 1.99 -0.43 -6.70
CA ARG A 194 1.28 -0.76 -5.45
C ARG A 194 2.02 -0.32 -4.21
N PHE A 195 3.36 -0.41 -4.19
CA PHE A 195 4.14 -0.21 -2.96
C PHE A 195 4.96 1.08 -2.94
N ILE A 196 4.95 1.88 -4.01
CA ILE A 196 5.78 3.08 -4.13
C ILE A 196 5.54 4.07 -2.98
N PHE A 197 4.30 4.28 -2.57
CA PHE A 197 3.98 5.18 -1.46
C PHE A 197 4.36 4.61 -0.11
N PHE A 198 4.41 3.29 0.05
CA PHE A 198 4.87 2.68 1.29
C PHE A 198 6.37 2.91 1.53
N TYR A 199 7.19 2.71 0.49
CA TYR A 199 8.65 2.74 0.62
C TYR A 199 9.31 4.09 0.32
N ASN A 200 8.75 4.93 -0.57
CA ASN A 200 9.41 6.21 -0.93
C ASN A 200 9.28 7.31 0.13
N SER A 201 8.37 7.16 1.08
CA SER A 201 8.17 8.18 2.10
C SER A 201 9.15 7.98 3.26
N GLY A 202 10.05 8.94 3.49
CA GLY A 202 10.90 8.98 4.70
C GLY A 202 10.08 8.67 5.96
N GLY A 203 10.63 7.81 6.82
CA GLY A 203 9.92 7.03 7.84
C GLY A 203 8.81 7.75 8.62
N PHE A 204 7.63 7.14 8.62
CA PHE A 204 6.74 7.18 9.79
C PHE A 204 7.39 6.32 10.90
N SER A 205 8.49 6.81 11.48
CA SER A 205 8.95 6.34 12.78
C SER A 205 8.16 7.12 13.82
N GLY A 206 7.38 6.41 14.64
CA GLY A 206 6.33 6.93 15.52
C GLY A 206 6.75 7.87 16.66
N ASN A 207 7.81 8.67 16.50
CA ASN A 207 8.38 9.52 17.55
C ASN A 207 8.35 11.02 17.20
N ALA A 208 7.45 11.46 16.31
CA ALA A 208 7.33 12.86 15.89
C ALA A 208 6.61 13.77 16.91
N SER A 209 6.74 13.52 18.21
CA SER A 209 6.07 14.30 19.27
C SER A 209 6.93 15.40 19.89
N SER A 210 8.14 15.68 19.39
CA SER A 210 9.03 16.68 20.04
C SER A 210 9.82 17.64 19.12
N ALA A 211 9.61 17.65 17.80
CA ALA A 211 10.31 18.57 16.91
C ALA A 211 9.52 19.87 16.63
N PRO A 212 10.17 21.03 16.52
CA PRO A 212 9.50 22.32 16.29
C PRO A 212 8.85 22.39 14.90
N GLU A 213 7.58 22.81 14.85
CA GLU A 213 6.67 22.85 13.69
C GLU A 213 7.26 23.50 12.42
N SER A 214 8.20 24.45 12.56
CA SER A 214 8.80 25.16 11.43
C SER A 214 9.85 24.37 10.64
N ARG A 215 10.56 23.42 11.28
CA ARG A 215 11.48 22.50 10.57
C ARG A 215 10.70 21.36 9.93
N ILE A 216 9.64 20.93 10.58
CA ILE A 216 8.73 19.88 10.12
C ILE A 216 8.10 20.29 8.78
N SER A 217 7.60 21.53 8.66
CA SER A 217 6.99 22.03 7.41
C SER A 217 7.96 22.07 6.21
N LYS A 218 9.19 22.56 6.40
CA LYS A 218 10.22 22.59 5.33
C LYS A 218 10.74 21.19 4.97
N PHE A 219 10.84 20.31 5.96
CA PHE A 219 11.21 18.92 5.73
C PHE A 219 10.13 18.21 4.91
N PHE A 220 8.86 18.38 5.27
CA PHE A 220 7.74 17.82 4.51
C PHE A 220 7.66 18.36 3.07
N SER A 221 7.96 19.64 2.84
CA SER A 221 7.96 20.19 1.47
C SER A 221 9.06 19.58 0.61
N ASN A 222 10.28 19.42 1.15
CA ASN A 222 11.39 18.86 0.39
C ASN A 222 11.20 17.36 0.10
N VAL A 223 10.71 16.61 1.09
CA VAL A 223 10.36 15.19 0.92
C VAL A 223 9.25 15.02 -0.11
N LEU A 224 8.26 15.92 -0.13
CA LEU A 224 7.18 15.86 -1.10
C LEU A 224 7.68 16.15 -2.52
N ILE A 225 8.53 17.16 -2.72
CA ILE A 225 9.11 17.50 -4.01
C ILE A 225 9.91 16.31 -4.57
N HIS A 226 10.80 15.73 -3.77
CA HIS A 226 11.58 14.56 -4.19
C HIS A 226 10.68 13.35 -4.52
N ALA A 227 9.58 13.16 -3.77
CA ALA A 227 8.61 12.11 -4.06
C ALA A 227 7.83 12.36 -5.36
N VAL A 228 7.49 13.61 -5.68
CA VAL A 228 6.88 14.01 -6.96
C VAL A 228 7.83 13.72 -8.11
N ASP A 229 9.08 14.17 -8.03
CA ASP A 229 10.07 14.01 -9.10
C ASP A 229 10.37 12.52 -9.37
N LYS A 230 10.44 11.72 -8.31
CA LYS A 230 10.62 10.27 -8.40
C LYS A 230 9.41 9.56 -9.00
N LEU A 231 8.20 9.98 -8.64
CA LEU A 231 6.96 9.46 -9.21
C LEU A 231 6.85 9.82 -10.70
N ASP A 232 7.17 11.07 -11.08
CA ASP A 232 7.17 11.50 -12.49
C ASP A 232 8.19 10.71 -13.32
N SER A 233 9.41 10.54 -12.79
CA SER A 233 10.45 9.71 -13.42
C SER A 233 9.98 8.27 -13.62
N PHE A 234 9.33 7.68 -12.62
CA PHE A 234 8.76 6.34 -12.70
C PHE A 234 7.65 6.23 -13.76
N LEU A 235 6.74 7.20 -13.82
CA LEU A 235 5.64 7.20 -14.79
C LEU A 235 6.09 7.43 -16.23
N ARG A 236 7.20 8.14 -16.43
CA ARG A 236 7.85 8.29 -17.74
C ARG A 236 8.57 7.02 -18.18
N ALA A 237 9.09 6.24 -17.23
CA ALA A 237 9.76 4.97 -17.51
C ALA A 237 8.79 3.80 -17.75
N PHE A 238 7.48 4.00 -17.57
CA PHE A 238 6.47 2.95 -17.74
C PHE A 238 6.51 2.35 -19.16
N PRO A 239 6.56 1.01 -19.32
CA PRO A 239 6.62 0.42 -20.64
C PRO A 239 5.32 0.67 -21.43
N LEU A 240 5.44 0.81 -22.75
CA LEU A 240 4.27 0.89 -23.63
C LEU A 240 3.71 -0.52 -23.84
N PHE A 241 2.46 -0.74 -23.44
CA PHE A 241 1.79 -2.03 -23.61
C PHE A 241 0.80 -2.03 -24.78
N PRO A 242 0.58 -3.18 -25.43
CA PRO A 242 -0.42 -3.31 -26.50
C PRO A 242 -1.84 -2.87 -26.06
N ASN A 243 -2.18 -3.09 -24.78
CA ASN A 243 -3.48 -2.76 -24.21
C ASN A 243 -3.54 -1.34 -23.61
N ALA A 244 -2.47 -0.55 -23.71
CA ALA A 244 -2.43 0.81 -23.14
C ALA A 244 -3.53 1.70 -23.75
N PHE A 245 -3.89 1.50 -25.02
CA PHE A 245 -5.00 2.21 -25.63
C PHE A 245 -6.35 2.00 -24.88
N LEU A 246 -6.59 0.79 -24.38
CA LEU A 246 -7.83 0.44 -23.69
C LEU A 246 -7.90 1.02 -22.27
N VAL A 247 -6.79 0.99 -21.54
CA VAL A 247 -6.76 1.40 -20.12
C VAL A 247 -6.45 2.88 -19.98
N GLY A 248 -5.42 3.38 -20.65
CA GLY A 248 -5.01 4.79 -20.60
C GLY A 248 -3.50 4.98 -20.54
N SER A 249 -3.12 6.14 -20.02
CA SER A 249 -1.73 6.55 -19.79
C SER A 249 -1.08 5.72 -18.67
N SER A 250 0.24 5.88 -18.47
CA SER A 250 0.93 5.28 -17.32
C SER A 250 0.35 5.74 -15.98
N ALA A 251 -0.11 7.00 -15.90
CA ALA A 251 -0.81 7.52 -14.74
C ALA A 251 -2.13 6.77 -14.48
N ASP A 252 -2.87 6.38 -15.52
CA ASP A 252 -4.10 5.61 -15.36
C ASP A 252 -3.82 4.22 -14.77
N PHE A 253 -2.83 3.49 -15.28
CA PHE A 253 -2.42 2.19 -14.73
C PHE A 253 -1.99 2.32 -13.27
N PHE A 254 -1.16 3.32 -12.97
CA PHE A 254 -0.68 3.58 -11.63
C PHE A 254 -1.84 3.81 -10.64
N VAL A 255 -2.79 4.68 -11.00
CA VAL A 255 -3.93 5.02 -10.14
C VAL A 255 -4.89 3.84 -9.98
N ILE A 256 -5.08 3.00 -11.00
CA ILE A 256 -5.89 1.79 -10.88
C ILE A 256 -5.28 0.82 -9.87
N GLU A 257 -3.98 0.55 -9.96
CA GLU A 257 -3.28 -0.34 -9.01
C GLU A 257 -3.27 0.24 -7.60
N LEU A 258 -3.12 1.56 -7.46
CA LEU A 258 -3.20 2.24 -6.18
C LEU A 258 -4.59 2.12 -5.55
N ALA A 259 -5.66 2.34 -6.32
CA ALA A 259 -7.03 2.18 -5.83
C ALA A 259 -7.30 0.74 -5.36
N ASP A 260 -6.81 -0.25 -6.11
CA ASP A 260 -6.93 -1.66 -5.76
C ASP A 260 -6.11 -2.03 -4.53
N GLN A 261 -4.94 -1.39 -4.35
CA GLN A 261 -4.11 -1.55 -3.16
C GLN A 261 -4.84 -1.03 -1.91
N LEU A 262 -5.39 0.20 -1.97
CA LEU A 262 -6.11 0.80 -0.84
C LEU A 262 -7.23 -0.11 -0.31
N GLN A 263 -8.00 -0.74 -1.20
CA GLN A 263 -9.09 -1.64 -0.82
C GLN A 263 -8.61 -2.93 -0.14
N LYS A 264 -7.37 -3.35 -0.39
CA LYS A 264 -6.77 -4.56 0.19
C LYS A 264 -6.04 -4.30 1.52
N LEU A 265 -5.67 -3.04 1.80
CA LEU A 265 -4.98 -2.66 3.03
C LEU A 265 -5.90 -2.82 4.25
N LYS A 266 -5.43 -3.58 5.24
CA LYS A 266 -6.14 -3.80 6.52
C LYS A 266 -5.46 -3.11 7.71
N VAL A 267 -4.22 -2.66 7.53
CA VAL A 267 -3.41 -2.04 8.58
C VAL A 267 -3.65 -0.53 8.55
N GLU A 268 -4.32 -0.02 9.58
CA GLU A 268 -4.74 1.39 9.64
C GLU A 268 -3.59 2.40 9.49
N PRO A 269 -2.45 2.29 10.20
CA PRO A 269 -1.32 3.22 10.02
C PRO A 269 -0.82 3.28 8.58
N VAL A 270 -0.80 2.13 7.90
CA VAL A 270 -0.38 2.03 6.51
C VAL A 270 -1.43 2.63 5.58
N LEU A 271 -2.70 2.36 5.80
CA LEU A 271 -3.78 2.98 5.02
C LEU A 271 -3.76 4.51 5.13
N LEU A 272 -3.62 5.05 6.35
CA LEU A 272 -3.46 6.48 6.60
C LEU A 272 -2.24 7.05 5.86
N HIS A 273 -1.12 6.32 5.88
CA HIS A 273 0.08 6.69 5.16
C HIS A 273 -0.18 6.83 3.66
N TYR A 274 -0.84 5.86 3.03
CA TYR A 274 -1.21 5.95 1.62
C TYR A 274 -2.14 7.13 1.33
N LEU A 275 -3.21 7.30 2.13
CA LEU A 275 -4.15 8.41 1.97
C LEU A 275 -3.46 9.77 2.05
N SER A 276 -2.49 9.93 2.96
CA SER A 276 -1.71 11.17 3.08
C SER A 276 -0.79 11.46 1.88
N HIS A 277 -0.40 10.43 1.12
CA HIS A 277 0.47 10.54 -0.07
C HIS A 277 -0.31 10.62 -1.39
N ILE A 278 -1.61 10.32 -1.38
CA ILE A 278 -2.50 10.49 -2.53
C ILE A 278 -2.52 11.93 -3.05
N LYS A 279 -2.15 12.93 -2.21
CA LYS A 279 -1.94 14.31 -2.66
C LYS A 279 -0.93 14.47 -3.79
N LEU A 280 0.01 13.54 -3.93
CA LEU A 280 0.97 13.50 -5.04
C LEU A 280 0.29 13.32 -6.41
N LEU A 281 -0.98 12.88 -6.43
CA LEU A 281 -1.75 12.72 -7.66
C LEU A 281 -2.42 14.01 -8.14
N GLN A 282 -2.32 15.09 -7.36
CA GLN A 282 -2.97 16.34 -7.70
C GLN A 282 -2.41 16.89 -9.02
N GLY A 283 -3.31 17.24 -9.94
CA GLY A 283 -2.94 17.76 -11.27
C GLY A 283 -2.59 16.70 -12.31
N MET A 284 -2.67 15.41 -11.99
CA MET A 284 -2.51 14.35 -12.99
C MET A 284 -3.70 14.29 -13.94
N GLU A 285 -3.41 14.21 -15.25
CA GLU A 285 -4.42 13.99 -16.27
C GLU A 285 -4.83 12.51 -16.32
N LEU A 286 -5.99 12.20 -15.73
CA LEU A 286 -6.54 10.85 -15.69
C LEU A 286 -7.77 10.74 -16.59
N ARG A 287 -8.01 9.56 -17.14
CA ARG A 287 -9.29 9.27 -17.81
C ARG A 287 -10.44 9.36 -16.82
N MET A 288 -11.62 9.74 -17.33
CA MET A 288 -12.84 9.81 -16.53
C MET A 288 -13.16 8.51 -15.79
N ALA A 289 -12.96 7.35 -16.43
CA ALA A 289 -13.18 6.05 -15.80
C ALA A 289 -12.24 5.83 -14.60
N THR A 290 -10.94 6.13 -14.75
CA THR A 290 -9.93 6.00 -13.69
C THR A 290 -10.19 6.95 -12.54
N SER A 291 -10.44 8.22 -12.87
CA SER A 291 -10.82 9.27 -11.90
C SER A 291 -12.07 8.87 -11.10
N THR A 292 -13.09 8.34 -11.78
CA THR A 292 -14.32 7.85 -11.14
C THR A 292 -14.05 6.67 -10.20
N ARG A 293 -13.18 5.72 -10.61
CA ARG A 293 -12.78 4.58 -9.78
C ARG A 293 -12.07 5.03 -8.51
N LEU A 294 -11.09 5.94 -8.62
CA LEU A 294 -10.37 6.48 -7.47
C LEU A 294 -11.32 7.23 -6.53
N LYS A 295 -12.19 8.08 -7.07
CA LYS A 295 -13.20 8.81 -6.30
C LYS A 295 -14.14 7.87 -5.55
N ALA A 296 -14.66 6.84 -6.20
CA ALA A 296 -15.51 5.82 -5.57
C ALA A 296 -14.76 5.05 -4.46
N CYS A 297 -13.49 4.71 -4.70
CA CYS A 297 -12.64 4.08 -3.70
C CYS A 297 -12.47 4.96 -2.45
N LEU A 298 -12.17 6.26 -2.61
CA LEU A 298 -12.03 7.18 -1.49
C LEU A 298 -13.34 7.37 -0.71
N TYR A 299 -14.48 7.50 -1.40
CA TYR A 299 -15.79 7.56 -0.73
C TYR A 299 -16.11 6.31 0.10
N SER A 300 -15.62 5.13 -0.30
CA SER A 300 -15.81 3.91 0.51
C SER A 300 -15.17 4.03 1.90
N PHE A 301 -14.15 4.87 2.04
CA PHE A 301 -13.49 5.15 3.31
C PHE A 301 -14.10 6.32 4.08
N THR A 302 -15.07 7.08 3.54
CA THR A 302 -15.66 8.24 4.23
C THR A 302 -16.90 7.91 5.07
N SER A 303 -17.58 6.81 4.76
CA SER A 303 -18.85 6.45 5.39
C SER A 303 -18.69 5.36 6.44
N PRO A 304 -19.41 5.43 7.57
CA PRO A 304 -19.48 4.32 8.53
C PRO A 304 -20.42 3.24 7.95
N GLY A 305 -19.88 2.34 7.13
CA GLY A 305 -20.64 1.22 6.54
C GLY A 305 -19.72 0.09 6.11
N GLY A 306 -20.25 -1.13 6.02
CA GLY A 306 -19.46 -2.31 5.60
C GLY A 306 -18.93 -2.19 4.16
N PRO A 307 -17.91 -2.98 3.76
CA PRO A 307 -17.39 -4.18 4.44
C PRO A 307 -16.28 -3.94 5.47
N MET A 308 -15.78 -2.70 5.60
CA MET A 308 -14.75 -2.33 6.57
C MET A 308 -15.25 -1.08 7.30
N TYR A 309 -15.18 -1.03 8.64
CA TYR A 309 -15.56 0.15 9.40
C TYR A 309 -14.32 1.06 9.53
N PRO A 310 -14.09 2.04 8.63
CA PRO A 310 -12.93 2.91 8.71
C PRO A 310 -12.99 3.71 10.01
N THR A 311 -11.84 3.86 10.67
CA THR A 311 -11.75 4.69 11.88
C THR A 311 -11.98 6.17 11.55
N ARG A 312 -12.18 6.99 12.58
CA ARG A 312 -12.33 8.44 12.39
C ARG A 312 -11.13 9.06 11.67
N ALA A 313 -9.91 8.60 11.98
CA ALA A 313 -8.70 9.07 11.33
C ALA A 313 -8.71 8.75 9.83
N VAL A 314 -9.06 7.52 9.47
CA VAL A 314 -9.15 7.08 8.07
C VAL A 314 -10.21 7.87 7.31
N ARG A 315 -11.39 8.09 7.91
CA ARG A 315 -12.46 8.89 7.30
C ARG A 315 -12.03 10.32 7.02
N HIS A 316 -11.36 10.96 7.98
CA HIS A 316 -10.85 12.33 7.80
C HIS A 316 -9.79 12.40 6.71
N ALA A 317 -8.80 11.49 6.73
CA ALA A 317 -7.78 11.43 5.70
C ALA A 317 -8.36 11.17 4.29
N ALA A 318 -9.43 10.37 4.21
CA ALA A 318 -10.14 10.13 2.95
C ALA A 318 -10.90 11.37 2.45
N TRP A 319 -11.55 12.13 3.35
CA TRP A 319 -12.17 13.42 3.01
C TRP A 319 -11.12 14.43 2.54
N ASP A 320 -10.01 14.57 3.27
CA ASP A 320 -8.91 15.47 2.89
C ASP A 320 -8.36 15.13 1.49
N ALA A 321 -8.19 13.84 1.19
CA ALA A 321 -7.76 13.38 -0.13
C ALA A 321 -8.80 13.67 -1.23
N LEU A 322 -10.09 13.51 -0.95
CA LEU A 322 -11.18 13.82 -1.88
C LEU A 322 -11.23 15.31 -2.21
N ASP A 323 -11.20 16.17 -1.18
CA ASP A 323 -11.28 17.62 -1.34
C ASP A 323 -10.09 18.16 -2.14
N LEU A 324 -8.92 17.56 -1.96
CA LEU A 324 -7.71 17.93 -2.69
C LEU A 324 -7.72 17.47 -4.16
N LEU A 325 -8.10 16.23 -4.43
CA LEU A 325 -8.03 15.65 -5.78
C LEU A 325 -9.23 15.99 -6.65
N PHE A 326 -10.40 16.09 -6.03
CA PHE A 326 -11.66 16.38 -6.70
C PHE A 326 -12.28 17.58 -6.03
N PRO A 327 -11.63 18.76 -6.08
CA PRO A 327 -12.15 19.96 -5.47
C PRO A 327 -13.54 20.16 -6.04
N VAL A 328 -14.54 19.97 -5.18
CA VAL A 328 -15.91 20.25 -5.55
C VAL A 328 -15.87 21.75 -5.84
N SER A 329 -16.07 22.12 -7.09
CA SER A 329 -16.31 23.50 -7.43
C SER A 329 -17.63 23.88 -6.74
N TRP A 330 -17.55 24.25 -5.47
CA TRP A 330 -18.50 25.17 -4.84
C TRP A 330 -18.34 26.58 -5.44
N GLN A 331 -17.91 26.69 -6.71
CA GLN A 331 -18.53 27.65 -7.61
C GLN A 331 -19.99 27.24 -7.76
N ILE A 332 -20.76 27.49 -6.70
CA ILE A 332 -22.16 27.84 -6.87
C ILE A 332 -22.08 29.01 -7.87
N PRO A 333 -22.63 28.90 -9.08
CA PRO A 333 -22.76 30.06 -9.95
C PRO A 333 -23.42 31.12 -9.09
N SER A 334 -22.81 32.30 -8.99
CA SER A 334 -23.26 33.39 -8.12
C SER A 334 -24.61 33.99 -8.51
N THR A 335 -25.37 33.24 -9.30
CA THR A 335 -26.69 33.51 -9.83
C THR A 335 -27.76 32.53 -9.33
N SER A 336 -27.43 31.40 -8.69
CA SER A 336 -28.44 30.39 -8.28
C SER A 336 -28.99 30.48 -6.85
N TYR A 337 -28.46 31.38 -5.99
CA TYR A 337 -29.08 31.61 -4.67
C TYR A 337 -30.39 32.41 -4.75
N LYS A 338 -30.71 33.01 -5.90
CA LYS A 338 -31.88 33.90 -6.03
C LYS A 338 -33.22 33.16 -6.19
N LEU A 339 -33.23 31.88 -6.53
CA LEU A 339 -34.49 31.16 -6.83
C LEU A 339 -34.85 30.05 -5.84
N VAL A 340 -33.90 29.44 -5.13
CA VAL A 340 -34.21 28.31 -4.23
C VAL A 340 -34.55 28.77 -2.81
N LEU A 341 -33.90 29.84 -2.33
CA LEU A 341 -34.17 30.38 -0.99
C LEU A 341 -35.61 30.91 -0.84
N PRO A 342 -36.20 31.66 -1.82
CA PRO A 342 -37.57 32.14 -1.72
C PRO A 342 -38.60 31.02 -1.72
N ILE A 343 -38.36 29.94 -2.47
CA ILE A 343 -39.29 28.80 -2.57
C ILE A 343 -39.27 28.00 -1.26
N ALA A 344 -38.09 27.71 -0.72
CA ALA A 344 -37.97 27.01 0.57
C ALA A 344 -38.59 27.82 1.72
N ILE A 345 -38.35 29.15 1.76
CA ILE A 345 -38.94 30.04 2.76
C ILE A 345 -40.46 30.15 2.57
N SER A 346 -40.95 30.20 1.33
CA SER A 346 -42.40 30.24 1.04
C SER A 346 -43.11 28.94 1.43
N MET A 347 -42.47 27.78 1.25
CA MET A 347 -43.03 26.49 1.68
C MET A 347 -43.09 26.36 3.20
N VAL A 348 -42.06 26.83 3.92
CA VAL A 348 -42.02 26.83 5.38
C VAL A 348 -43.03 27.84 5.95
N LEU A 349 -43.17 29.02 5.35
CA LEU A 349 -44.17 30.01 5.74
C LEU A 349 -45.61 29.56 5.45
N ALA A 350 -45.85 28.89 4.32
CA ALA A 350 -47.16 28.31 4.01
C ALA A 350 -47.56 27.24 5.04
N ARG A 351 -46.62 26.35 5.40
CA ARG A 351 -46.83 25.35 6.46
C ARG A 351 -47.05 25.97 7.84
N LEU A 352 -46.35 27.05 8.18
CA LEU A 352 -46.56 27.79 9.43
C LEU A 352 -47.90 28.54 9.47
N LEU A 353 -48.36 29.07 8.32
CA LEU A 353 -49.67 29.71 8.19
C LEU A 353 -50.82 28.70 8.28
N GLU A 354 -50.70 27.54 7.64
CA GLU A 354 -51.65 26.43 7.80
C GLU A 354 -51.73 25.98 9.27
N PHE A 355 -50.59 25.86 9.94
CA PHE A 355 -50.54 25.49 11.35
C PHE A 355 -51.18 26.54 12.26
N ARG A 356 -50.97 27.83 11.96
CA ARG A 356 -51.58 28.94 12.71
C ARG A 356 -53.09 29.07 12.50
N ASN A 357 -53.58 28.80 11.28
CA ASN A 357 -55.02 28.81 10.98
C ASN A 357 -55.73 27.59 11.60
N GLY A 358 -55.12 26.41 11.58
CA GLY A 358 -55.66 25.21 12.25
C GLY A 358 -55.80 25.35 13.77
N LEU A 359 -54.91 26.11 14.42
CA LEU A 359 -55.00 26.45 15.85
C LEU A 359 -56.12 27.44 16.18
N ARG A 360 -56.62 28.22 15.20
CA ARG A 360 -57.70 29.19 15.40
C ARG A 360 -59.11 28.61 15.21
N GLU A 361 -59.23 27.51 14.47
CA GLU A 361 -60.52 26.86 14.17
C GLU A 361 -60.73 25.53 14.92
N GLY A 362 -59.86 25.21 15.89
CA GLY A 362 -60.08 24.08 16.82
C GLY A 362 -60.06 22.70 16.18
N SER A 363 -59.54 22.55 14.96
CA SER A 363 -59.53 21.28 14.24
C SER A 363 -58.20 21.12 13.48
N ILE A 364 -57.26 20.38 14.06
CA ILE A 364 -56.06 19.93 13.33
C ILE A 364 -56.19 18.44 13.05
N VAL A 365 -56.28 18.08 11.78
CA VAL A 365 -56.07 16.71 11.30
C VAL A 365 -54.72 16.68 10.59
N LEU A 366 -53.71 16.11 11.23
CA LEU A 366 -52.41 15.87 10.61
C LEU A 366 -52.42 14.46 9.99
N SER A 367 -52.38 14.39 8.66
CA SER A 367 -52.05 13.15 7.95
C SER A 367 -50.55 13.12 7.68
N VAL A 368 -49.84 12.31 8.45
CA VAL A 368 -48.50 11.82 8.13
C VAL A 368 -48.62 10.30 8.07
N GLY A 369 -48.11 9.70 6.99
CA GLY A 369 -48.10 8.26 6.70
C GLY A 369 -48.74 7.34 7.74
N ASN A 370 -49.93 6.84 7.41
CA ASN A 370 -50.61 5.68 8.01
C ASN A 370 -50.92 5.67 9.52
N ASN A 371 -50.94 6.79 10.25
CA ASN A 371 -51.61 6.83 11.57
C ASN A 371 -52.24 8.19 11.86
N LEU A 372 -53.57 8.20 12.10
CA LEU A 372 -54.37 9.39 12.37
C LEU A 372 -54.45 9.62 13.89
N PHE A 373 -53.84 10.69 14.41
CA PHE A 373 -54.01 11.09 15.82
C PHE A 373 -54.98 12.27 15.95
N ARG A 374 -56.01 12.12 16.78
CA ARG A 374 -56.99 13.17 17.12
C ARG A 374 -56.78 13.57 18.58
N PHE A 375 -56.45 14.83 18.84
CA PHE A 375 -56.30 15.35 20.20
C PHE A 375 -57.50 16.25 20.55
N GLY A 376 -58.16 15.92 21.66
CA GLY A 376 -59.02 16.83 22.44
C GLY A 376 -60.53 16.66 22.27
N GLU A 377 -61.18 15.99 23.24
CA GLU A 377 -62.40 16.50 23.89
C GLU A 377 -62.56 15.81 25.25
N ALA A 378 -62.81 16.62 26.28
CA ALA A 378 -62.98 16.19 27.65
C ALA A 378 -64.47 15.98 27.99
N GLU A 379 -64.69 15.08 28.95
CA GLU A 379 -65.82 15.01 29.89
C GLU A 379 -67.13 14.28 29.47
N LYS A 380 -67.33 13.05 29.99
CA LYS A 380 -68.24 12.75 31.11
C LYS A 380 -68.38 11.23 31.40
N ALA A 381 -68.54 10.95 32.69
CA ALA A 381 -68.48 9.64 33.34
C ALA A 381 -69.61 8.65 33.00
N LYS A 382 -69.29 7.34 33.04
CA LYS A 382 -70.06 6.28 33.74
C LYS A 382 -69.32 4.92 33.77
N VAL A 383 -68.76 4.60 34.94
CA VAL A 383 -69.10 3.44 35.81
C VAL A 383 -69.15 2.01 35.24
N LEU A 384 -68.30 1.17 35.87
CA LEU A 384 -68.34 -0.28 36.18
C LEU A 384 -67.72 -1.34 35.23
N ASP A 385 -66.79 -2.07 35.86
CA ASP A 385 -66.55 -3.52 35.86
C ASP A 385 -65.61 -4.20 34.84
N ASP A 386 -64.40 -4.46 35.38
CA ASP A 386 -63.86 -5.79 35.70
C ASP A 386 -63.20 -6.69 34.63
N VAL A 387 -62.10 -7.31 35.09
CA VAL A 387 -61.49 -8.60 34.69
C VAL A 387 -60.18 -8.60 33.85
N ASN A 388 -59.12 -9.00 34.58
CA ASN A 388 -57.95 -9.87 34.31
C ASN A 388 -56.77 -9.47 33.40
N PHE A 389 -55.63 -9.23 34.08
CA PHE A 389 -54.48 -10.15 34.27
C PHE A 389 -54.04 -11.11 33.13
N GLU A 390 -52.72 -11.06 32.89
CA GLU A 390 -51.76 -12.14 32.54
C GLU A 390 -51.26 -12.36 31.11
N GLY A 391 -49.93 -12.49 31.05
CA GLY A 391 -49.20 -13.41 30.17
C GLY A 391 -48.43 -12.72 29.03
N CYS A 392 -47.10 -12.60 29.10
CA CYS A 392 -46.12 -13.62 28.65
C CYS A 392 -46.12 -13.80 27.12
N SER A 393 -45.04 -13.90 26.37
CA SER A 393 -43.58 -13.91 26.57
C SER A 393 -43.00 -14.03 25.14
N PHE A 394 -41.78 -13.54 24.98
CA PHE A 394 -40.72 -14.00 24.08
C PHE A 394 -41.02 -15.16 23.11
N LEU A 395 -40.85 -14.88 21.82
CA LEU A 395 -39.78 -15.46 20.97
C LEU A 395 -39.57 -14.58 19.73
#